data_AF-A0A6G1SRC4-F1
#
_entry.id   AF-A0A6G1SRC4-F1
#
_cell.length_a   1.000
_cell.length_b   1.000
_cell.length_c   1.000
_cell.angle_alpha   90.00
_cell.angle_beta   90.00
_cell.angle_gamma   90.00
#
_symmetry.space_group_name_H-M   'P 1'
#
loop_
_entity.id
_entity.type
_entity.pdbx_description
1 polymer ?
#
loop_
_entity_poly.entity_id
_entity_poly.type
_entity_poly.pdbx_seq_one_letter_code
_entity_poly.pdbx_strand_id
1 'polypeptide(L)'
;RSQPISSFVTAGSQQLKMLGCPPPCIDYQLLLNYLNQPNVREAIHVSKNVQHWNVCSLISYQAQYVYREGGMSAQIQLLIGSERNLTMLIYNGDVDWISTFLAAEWFMDDLGRETIAGYRTRKLNNQVAG
;
A
#
# COMPACT_ATOMS: atom_id res chain seq x y z
N ARG A 1 16.53 -13.91 -48.77
CA ARG A 1 17.35 -13.50 -47.60
C ARG A 1 16.42 -12.72 -46.68
N SER A 2 15.74 -13.45 -45.81
CA SER A 2 14.70 -12.92 -44.91
C SER A 2 14.71 -13.86 -43.70
N GLN A 3 15.27 -13.39 -42.59
CA GLN A 3 15.16 -14.10 -41.32
C GLN A 3 13.81 -13.77 -40.68
N PRO A 4 13.08 -14.76 -40.12
CA PRO A 4 11.76 -14.53 -39.56
C PRO A 4 11.82 -13.87 -38.19
N ILE A 5 10.81 -13.05 -37.91
CA ILE A 5 10.54 -12.31 -36.68
C ILE A 5 10.11 -13.29 -35.57
N SER A 6 10.99 -14.20 -35.15
CA SER A 6 10.70 -15.19 -34.10
C SER A 6 11.51 -15.01 -32.82
N SER A 7 12.38 -13.98 -32.73
CA SER A 7 13.24 -13.76 -31.57
C SER A 7 12.70 -12.75 -30.55
N PHE A 8 11.58 -12.08 -30.81
CA PHE A 8 11.06 -11.03 -29.92
C PHE A 8 9.77 -11.39 -29.16
N VAL A 9 9.17 -12.56 -29.39
CA VAL A 9 7.88 -12.93 -28.77
C VAL A 9 8.04 -13.75 -27.47
N THR A 10 9.25 -14.21 -27.14
CA THR A 10 9.45 -15.09 -25.97
C THR A 10 9.75 -14.35 -24.66
N ALA A 11 9.91 -13.01 -24.67
CA ALA A 11 10.21 -12.23 -23.47
C ALA A 11 8.96 -11.66 -22.75
N GLY A 12 7.81 -11.56 -23.45
CA GLY A 12 6.63 -10.86 -22.94
C GLY A 12 5.63 -11.73 -22.15
N SER A 13 5.71 -13.05 -22.24
CA SER A 13 4.71 -13.96 -21.64
C SER A 13 5.09 -14.51 -20.25
N GLN A 14 6.30 -14.23 -19.76
CA GLN A 14 6.73 -14.60 -18.41
C GLN A 14 6.53 -13.49 -17.37
N GLN A 15 6.16 -12.27 -17.79
CA GLN A 15 6.07 -11.11 -16.88
C GLN A 15 4.68 -10.92 -16.24
N LEU A 16 3.71 -11.79 -16.54
CA LEU A 16 2.33 -11.75 -16.00
C LEU A 16 1.98 -12.99 -15.17
N LYS A 17 2.93 -13.49 -14.38
CA LYS A 17 2.65 -14.17 -13.10
C LYS A 17 2.94 -13.21 -11.93
N MET A 18 2.33 -12.02 -11.98
CA MET A 18 2.31 -11.10 -10.83
C MET A 18 1.25 -11.53 -9.82
N LEU A 19 1.50 -12.57 -9.01
CA LEU A 19 0.58 -12.96 -7.92
C LEU A 19 1.29 -13.30 -6.59
N GLY A 20 2.32 -12.52 -6.24
CA GLY A 20 2.73 -12.33 -4.83
C GLY A 20 4.23 -12.21 -4.57
N CYS A 21 4.94 -11.56 -5.49
CA CYS A 21 6.27 -11.04 -5.20
C CYS A 21 6.13 -9.75 -4.35
N PRO A 22 7.02 -9.48 -3.39
CA PRO A 22 7.06 -8.19 -2.70
C PRO A 22 7.12 -7.02 -3.70
N PRO A 23 6.62 -5.82 -3.32
CA PRO A 23 6.68 -4.63 -4.17
C PRO A 23 8.09 -4.42 -4.72
N PRO A 24 8.24 -4.12 -6.03
CA PRO A 24 9.55 -3.94 -6.63
C PRO A 24 10.28 -2.72 -6.04
N CYS A 25 11.58 -2.63 -6.29
CA CYS A 25 12.43 -1.48 -5.92
C CYS A 25 12.65 -1.27 -4.40
N ILE A 26 12.32 -2.26 -3.57
CA ILE A 26 12.64 -2.28 -2.14
C ILE A 26 13.39 -3.58 -1.83
N ASP A 27 14.51 -3.46 -1.09
CA ASP A 27 15.24 -4.62 -0.60
C ASP A 27 14.67 -5.08 0.76
N TYR A 28 14.14 -6.30 0.79
CA TYR A 28 13.55 -6.91 1.98
C TYR A 28 14.46 -7.94 2.64
N GLN A 29 15.68 -8.16 2.16
CA GLN A 29 16.58 -9.23 2.64
C GLN A 29 16.84 -9.13 4.14
N LEU A 30 17.11 -7.93 4.66
CA LEU A 30 17.35 -7.73 6.09
C LEU A 30 16.15 -8.14 6.94
N LEU A 31 14.94 -7.75 6.51
CA LEU A 31 13.70 -8.07 7.21
C LEU A 31 13.39 -9.57 7.17
N LEU A 32 13.52 -10.18 5.99
CA LEU A 32 13.33 -11.61 5.78
C LEU A 32 14.30 -12.44 6.62
N ASN A 33 15.58 -12.03 6.65
CA ASN A 33 16.61 -12.72 7.42
C ASN A 33 16.36 -12.61 8.93
N TYR A 34 15.99 -11.43 9.42
CA TYR A 34 15.75 -11.21 10.86
C TYR A 34 14.50 -11.93 11.37
N LEU A 35 13.36 -11.75 10.69
CA LEU A 35 12.08 -12.32 11.16
C LEU A 35 11.99 -13.84 11.03
N ASN A 36 12.91 -14.46 10.26
CA ASN A 36 12.97 -15.92 10.13
C ASN A 36 14.02 -16.59 11.01
N GLN A 37 14.78 -15.84 11.83
CA GLN A 37 15.69 -16.47 12.79
C GLN A 37 14.89 -17.26 13.85
N PRO A 38 15.32 -18.49 14.22
CA PRO A 38 14.59 -19.31 15.18
C PRO A 38 14.37 -18.64 16.54
N ASN A 39 15.39 -17.97 17.07
CA ASN A 39 15.34 -17.24 18.33
C ASN A 39 14.38 -16.03 18.25
N VAL A 40 14.36 -15.30 17.13
CA VAL A 40 13.44 -14.18 16.91
C VAL A 40 12.01 -14.70 16.87
N ARG A 41 11.74 -15.74 16.07
CA ARG A 41 10.42 -16.38 15.97
C ARG A 41 9.93 -16.89 17.33
N GLU A 42 10.80 -17.53 18.10
CA GLU A 42 10.47 -17.97 19.47
C GLU A 42 10.16 -16.80 20.40
N ALA A 43 10.95 -15.72 20.35
CA ALA A 43 10.76 -14.53 21.18
C ALA A 43 9.44 -13.78 20.89
N ILE A 44 8.95 -13.81 19.65
CA ILE A 44 7.63 -13.27 19.28
C ILE A 44 6.52 -14.32 19.26
N HIS A 45 6.78 -15.49 19.85
CA HIS A 45 5.82 -16.59 20.03
C HIS A 45 5.22 -17.13 18.72
N VAL A 46 5.98 -17.13 17.63
CA VAL A 46 5.58 -17.78 16.37
C VAL A 46 5.68 -19.30 16.52
N SER A 47 4.59 -20.00 16.18
CA SER A 47 4.56 -21.46 16.20
C SER A 47 5.65 -22.08 15.31
N LYS A 48 6.23 -23.19 15.77
CA LYS A 48 7.19 -23.99 14.97
C LYS A 48 6.52 -24.71 13.79
N ASN A 49 5.19 -24.80 13.78
CA ASN A 49 4.41 -25.53 12.78
C ASN A 49 3.85 -24.66 11.64
N VAL A 50 4.27 -23.40 11.53
CA VAL A 50 3.85 -22.49 10.45
C VAL A 50 5.03 -22.15 9.55
N GLN A 51 4.71 -21.72 8.33
CA GLN A 51 5.68 -21.34 7.31
C GLN A 51 6.63 -20.21 7.75
N HIS A 52 7.68 -20.03 6.95
CA HIS A 52 8.54 -18.84 7.05
C HIS A 52 7.72 -17.57 6.80
N TRP A 53 8.09 -16.51 7.52
CA TRP A 53 7.51 -15.19 7.33
C TRP A 53 7.95 -14.62 5.98
N ASN A 54 7.03 -13.96 5.29
CA ASN A 54 7.27 -13.28 4.02
C ASN A 54 6.57 -11.91 4.02
N VAL A 55 7.07 -10.98 3.21
CA VAL A 55 6.60 -9.58 3.12
C VAL A 55 5.18 -9.51 2.59
N CYS A 56 4.86 -10.33 1.59
CA CYS A 56 3.53 -10.44 1.01
C CYS A 56 3.15 -11.91 0.85
N SER A 57 1.87 -12.21 1.03
CA SER A 57 1.34 -13.54 0.79
C SER A 57 1.14 -13.76 -0.71
N LEU A 58 1.42 -14.97 -1.19
CA LEU A 58 1.17 -15.40 -2.57
C LEU A 58 -0.31 -15.74 -2.78
N ILE A 59 -1.17 -14.73 -2.63
CA ILE A 59 -2.62 -14.84 -2.82
C ILE A 59 -3.12 -13.96 -3.98
N SER A 60 -4.23 -14.36 -4.58
CA SER A 60 -4.94 -13.52 -5.54
C SER A 60 -5.77 -12.48 -4.81
N TYR A 61 -5.16 -11.33 -4.52
CA TYR A 61 -5.83 -10.22 -3.84
C TYR A 61 -7.08 -9.75 -4.59
N GLN A 62 -7.05 -9.75 -5.93
CA GLN A 62 -8.21 -9.32 -6.74
C GLN A 62 -9.38 -10.31 -6.70
N ALA A 63 -9.10 -11.62 -6.55
CA ALA A 63 -10.15 -12.62 -6.45
C ALA A 63 -10.75 -12.68 -5.03
N GLN A 64 -9.95 -12.37 -4.01
CA GLN A 64 -10.37 -12.43 -2.60
C GLN A 64 -10.92 -11.10 -2.07
N TYR A 65 -10.51 -9.97 -2.66
CA TYR A 65 -10.92 -8.62 -2.28
C TYR A 65 -11.40 -7.86 -3.51
N VAL A 66 -12.70 -7.98 -3.79
CA VAL A 66 -13.34 -7.34 -4.93
C VAL A 66 -13.37 -5.82 -4.71
N TYR A 67 -12.80 -5.07 -5.66
CA TYR A 67 -12.88 -3.62 -5.70
C TYR A 67 -14.36 -3.17 -5.72
N ARG A 68 -14.69 -2.19 -4.88
CA ARG A 68 -16.02 -1.56 -4.87
C ARG A 68 -15.91 -0.14 -5.37
N GLU A 69 -16.83 0.22 -6.25
CA GLU A 69 -16.98 1.59 -6.72
C GLU A 69 -17.20 2.55 -5.54
N GLY A 70 -16.59 3.73 -5.59
CA GLY A 70 -16.63 4.70 -4.49
C GLY A 70 -15.66 4.42 -3.33
N GLY A 71 -14.86 3.35 -3.40
CA GLY A 71 -13.81 3.07 -2.43
C GLY A 71 -14.32 3.06 -0.98
N MET A 72 -13.74 3.91 -0.13
CA MET A 72 -14.04 3.99 1.31
C MET A 72 -15.02 5.11 1.68
N SER A 73 -15.59 5.84 0.72
CA SER A 73 -16.41 7.04 1.01
C SER A 73 -17.59 6.74 1.94
N ALA A 74 -18.30 5.63 1.71
CA ALA A 74 -19.43 5.23 2.54
C ALA A 74 -19.01 4.93 3.99
N GLN A 75 -17.89 4.23 4.19
CA GLN A 75 -17.40 3.91 5.53
C GLN A 75 -16.93 5.17 6.26
N ILE A 76 -16.25 6.09 5.58
CA ILE A 76 -15.82 7.35 6.20
C ILE A 76 -17.03 8.23 6.56
N GLN A 77 -18.05 8.30 5.70
CA GLN A 77 -19.28 9.03 6.02
C GLN A 77 -19.99 8.45 7.25
N LEU A 78 -20.01 7.12 7.42
CA LEU A 78 -20.54 6.48 8.63
C LEU A 78 -19.75 6.85 9.88
N LEU A 79 -18.42 6.90 9.81
CA LEU A 79 -17.58 7.30 10.94
C LEU A 79 -17.82 8.76 11.33
N ILE A 80 -17.88 9.66 10.34
CA ILE A 80 -18.13 11.09 10.58
C ILE A 80 -19.54 11.32 11.13
N GLY A 81 -20.54 10.56 10.68
CA GLY A 81 -21.91 10.64 11.17
C GLY A 81 -22.16 9.92 12.49
N SER A 82 -21.15 9.27 13.08
CA SER A 82 -21.32 8.53 14.34
C SER A 82 -21.35 9.48 15.54
N GLU A 83 -22.01 9.07 16.63
CA GLU A 83 -22.04 9.81 17.91
C GLU A 83 -20.71 9.72 18.68
N ARG A 84 -19.65 9.20 18.04
CA ARG A 84 -18.35 9.00 18.67
C ARG A 84 -17.45 10.21 18.41
N ASN A 85 -16.69 10.59 19.43
CA ASN A 85 -15.68 11.62 19.29
C ASN A 85 -14.41 11.04 18.63
N LEU A 86 -14.43 10.96 17.29
CA LEU A 86 -13.33 10.44 16.49
C LEU A 86 -12.54 11.57 15.84
N THR A 87 -11.22 11.42 15.81
CA THR A 87 -10.32 12.27 15.02
C THR A 87 -9.72 11.44 13.90
N MET A 88 -9.79 11.94 12.67
CA MET A 88 -9.26 11.28 11.48
C MET A 88 -8.18 12.14 10.84
N LEU A 89 -7.09 11.50 10.39
CA LEU A 89 -5.99 12.13 9.67
C LEU A 89 -5.67 11.29 8.43
N ILE A 90 -5.67 11.93 7.26
CA ILE A 90 -5.12 11.36 6.03
C ILE A 90 -3.78 12.08 5.78
N TYR A 91 -2.72 11.30 5.61
CA TYR A 91 -1.38 11.80 5.30
C TYR A 91 -0.79 10.99 4.15
N ASN A 92 -0.16 11.67 3.20
CA ASN A 92 0.44 11.09 2.01
C ASN A 92 1.84 11.67 1.81
N GLY A 93 2.77 10.84 1.32
CA GLY A 93 4.02 11.35 0.76
C GLY A 93 3.75 12.00 -0.60
N ASP A 94 4.28 13.20 -0.83
CA ASP A 94 4.05 13.97 -2.06
C ASP A 94 4.70 13.36 -3.31
N VAL A 95 5.68 12.47 -3.11
CA VAL A 95 6.39 11.73 -4.18
C VAL A 95 5.92 10.28 -4.37
N ASP A 96 4.93 9.80 -3.60
CA ASP A 96 4.35 8.47 -3.86
C ASP A 96 3.43 8.54 -5.09
N TRP A 97 3.73 7.73 -6.11
CA TRP A 97 2.94 7.68 -7.34
C TRP A 97 1.83 6.62 -7.30
N ILE A 98 1.90 5.64 -6.39
CA ILE A 98 0.88 4.58 -6.25
C ILE A 98 -0.31 5.11 -5.45
N SER A 99 -0.06 5.80 -4.34
CA SER A 99 -1.08 6.46 -3.50
C SER A 99 -0.80 7.95 -3.35
N THR A 100 -0.94 8.68 -4.47
CA THR A 100 -0.62 10.10 -4.57
C THR A 100 -1.38 10.98 -3.56
N PHE A 101 -0.74 12.09 -3.16
CA PHE A 101 -1.38 13.09 -2.30
C PHE A 101 -2.58 13.77 -2.98
N LEU A 102 -2.54 13.98 -4.31
CA LEU A 102 -3.65 14.58 -5.07
C LEU A 102 -4.90 13.68 -5.06
N ALA A 103 -4.72 12.36 -5.18
CA ALA A 103 -5.85 11.43 -5.10
C ALA A 103 -6.51 11.46 -3.71
N ALA A 104 -5.71 11.61 -2.65
CA ALA A 104 -6.22 11.74 -1.29
C ALA A 104 -6.89 13.11 -1.05
N GLU A 105 -6.34 14.19 -1.61
CA GLU A 105 -6.92 15.54 -1.55
C GLU A 105 -8.30 15.57 -2.22
N TRP A 106 -8.40 15.09 -3.47
CA TRP A 106 -9.69 15.01 -4.18
C TRP A 106 -10.70 14.13 -3.48
N PHE A 107 -10.26 13.00 -2.92
CA PHE A 107 -11.13 12.15 -2.11
C PHE A 107 -11.71 12.90 -0.90
N MET A 108 -10.90 13.72 -0.22
CA MET A 108 -11.38 14.52 0.92
C MET A 108 -12.31 15.66 0.48
N ASP A 109 -12.03 16.29 -0.65
CA ASP A 109 -12.90 17.32 -1.25
C ASP A 109 -14.28 16.73 -1.61
N ASP A 110 -14.30 15.53 -2.20
CA ASP A 110 -15.53 14.80 -2.57
C ASP A 110 -16.40 14.42 -1.35
N LEU A 111 -15.84 14.41 -0.13
CA LEU A 111 -16.63 14.21 1.09
C LEU A 111 -17.46 15.45 1.48
N GLY A 112 -17.22 16.61 0.86
CA GLY A 112 -18.05 17.81 1.01
C GLY A 112 -18.11 18.38 2.42
N ARG A 113 -17.01 18.30 3.18
CA ARG A 113 -16.95 18.81 4.57
C ARG A 113 -16.57 20.29 4.59
N GLU A 114 -17.07 21.00 5.61
CA GLU A 114 -16.72 22.40 5.82
C GLU A 114 -15.23 22.51 6.18
N THR A 115 -14.52 23.37 5.46
CA THR A 115 -13.11 23.67 5.74
C THR A 115 -13.03 24.66 6.90
N ILE A 116 -12.59 24.18 8.06
CA ILE A 116 -12.44 25.01 9.27
C ILE A 116 -11.12 25.80 9.32
N ALA A 117 -10.12 25.41 8.52
CA ALA A 117 -8.83 26.07 8.43
C ALA A 117 -8.20 25.80 7.06
N GLY A 118 -7.68 26.87 6.43
CA GLY A 118 -6.99 26.75 5.14
C GLY A 118 -5.68 25.98 5.19
N TYR A 119 -5.15 25.69 4.01
CA TYR A 119 -3.86 25.03 3.82
C TYR A 119 -2.75 25.79 4.54
N ARG A 120 -1.88 25.05 5.24
CA ARG A 120 -0.79 25.64 6.01
C ARG A 120 0.41 24.71 6.06
N THR A 121 1.58 25.28 5.85
CA THR A 121 2.84 24.58 5.99
C THR A 121 3.07 24.12 7.43
N ARG A 122 3.46 22.86 7.59
CA ARG A 122 3.98 22.28 8.83
C ARG A 122 5.49 22.36 8.85
N LYS A 123 6.03 22.78 9.99
CA LYS A 123 7.48 22.83 10.22
C LYS A 123 7.91 21.83 11.28
N LEU A 124 9.03 21.17 11.04
CA LEU A 124 9.77 20.37 12.02
C LEU A 124 11.22 20.83 12.02
N ASN A 125 11.79 21.15 13.18
CA ASN A 125 13.18 21.63 13.31
C ASN A 125 13.52 22.78 12.34
N ASN A 126 12.61 23.75 12.21
CA ASN A 126 12.72 24.90 11.31
C ASN A 126 12.78 24.58 9.79
N GLN A 127 12.45 23.35 9.39
CA GLN A 127 12.31 22.92 7.99
C GLN A 127 10.84 22.69 7.66
N VAL A 128 10.46 22.92 6.39
CA VAL A 128 9.12 22.55 5.88
C VAL A 128 9.04 21.03 5.80
N ALA A 129 8.04 20.45 6.48
CA ALA A 129 7.77 19.02 6.49
C ALA A 129 6.59 18.64 5.58
N GLY A 130 5.79 19.63 5.16
CA GLY A 130 4.56 19.51 4.37
C GLY A 130 3.59 20.61 4.72
#